data_AF-A0A9P4PSR6-F1
#
_entry.id   AF-A0A9P4PSR6-F1
#
_cell.length_a   1.000
_cell.length_b   1.000
_cell.length_c   1.000
_cell.angle_alpha   90.00
_cell.angle_beta   90.00
_cell.angle_gamma   90.00
#
_symmetry.space_group_name_H-M   'P 1'
#
loop_
_entity.id
_entity.type
_entity.pdbx_description
1 polymer ?
#
loop_
_entity_poly.entity_id
_entity_poly.type
_entity_poly.pdbx_seq_one_letter_code
_entity_poly.pdbx_strand_id
1 'polypeptide(L)'
;MSPRSRSPATTHYEFIAHTGIEDASAKQNLKTVRSHVMRNYLHQQQRQSGQSSKSAVSERRQSKQRARSSRSASKDTDAWTTPGTASDPQNQFALGCIGSFDVSLGVAPHRAESNPFLGYVPQQDVVSCLAQSYVTCVMRDKKDGFLQPSLDTLNAKGETMRVVQETLEMCGSDVPDTILFAIHSLAYGCSTNHEWVEAVGHIEALQRLVETRGGMHHMEFDLQRILTYSSLFIAAELLLPPQFPLPLYPNSIPFNLAFQDDAQIRAWRTVKRFPKNNSFVFDVVVRMHQLGLAATPDWTDKIDKRALSNLYFEAMHSAMLVQLEEPWHGQLQSGAQGREVSIMFKVWAAGLPIFVSAALRHLKLPQGSNTMRYYHGPIFGRIKAILDDNGGHHAWPRGKNLEPILATLFYALEALTWDDPWRTYCLHAMRKVSNILKLKNTEDFKKVLDFFPTTATYQDLIYDVWAQITSSSVPSTLSCVLQDSS
;
A
#
# COMPACT_ATOMS: atom_id res chain seq x y z
N MET A 1 -44.76 36.29 34.75
CA MET A 1 -44.13 35.85 33.48
C MET A 1 -42.67 36.29 33.52
N SER A 2 -41.75 35.34 33.68
CA SER A 2 -40.31 35.59 33.86
C SER A 2 -39.54 34.91 32.73
N PRO A 3 -38.51 35.56 32.14
CA PRO A 3 -37.62 34.88 31.20
C PRO A 3 -36.54 34.12 31.98
N ARG A 4 -36.46 32.81 31.76
CA ARG A 4 -35.39 31.94 32.27
C ARG A 4 -34.16 32.07 31.37
N SER A 5 -33.09 32.69 31.86
CA SER A 5 -31.75 32.54 31.27
C SER A 5 -31.17 31.20 31.72
N ARG A 6 -31.02 30.26 30.79
CA ARG A 6 -30.28 29.01 31.00
C ARG A 6 -28.79 29.29 30.86
N SER A 7 -28.05 29.20 31.95
CA SER A 7 -26.59 29.03 31.92
C SER A 7 -26.26 27.66 31.31
N PRO A 8 -25.22 27.54 30.47
CA PRO A 8 -24.76 26.24 29.99
C PRO A 8 -24.17 25.43 31.14
N ALA A 9 -24.57 24.16 31.23
CA ALA A 9 -24.12 23.22 32.24
C ALA A 9 -22.62 22.91 32.05
N THR A 10 -21.84 23.12 33.11
CA THR A 10 -20.44 22.74 33.21
C THR A 10 -20.35 21.21 33.30
N THR A 11 -19.80 20.56 32.29
CA THR A 11 -19.56 19.11 32.29
C THR A 11 -18.41 18.80 33.24
N HIS A 12 -18.71 18.27 34.42
CA HIS A 12 -17.72 17.69 35.34
C HIS A 12 -17.28 16.32 34.80
N TYR A 13 -15.99 16.17 34.49
CA TYR A 13 -15.40 14.87 34.21
C TYR A 13 -14.74 14.35 35.49
N GLU A 14 -15.33 13.31 36.07
CA GLU A 14 -14.75 12.59 37.22
C GLU A 14 -13.89 11.45 36.67
N PHE A 15 -12.58 11.52 36.89
CA PHE A 15 -11.65 10.45 36.53
C PHE A 15 -11.72 9.36 37.60
N ILE A 16 -12.34 8.23 37.25
CA ILE A 16 -12.30 7.03 38.08
C ILE A 16 -10.94 6.35 37.86
N ALA A 17 -9.99 6.59 38.77
CA ALA A 17 -8.77 5.80 38.87
C ALA A 17 -9.10 4.48 39.60
N HIS A 18 -9.44 3.44 38.84
CA HIS A 18 -9.47 2.09 39.39
C HIS A 18 -8.05 1.50 39.41
N THR A 19 -7.34 1.72 40.51
CA THR A 19 -6.29 0.81 40.96
C THR A 19 -6.97 -0.37 41.65
N GLY A 20 -7.08 -1.50 40.95
CA GLY A 20 -7.69 -2.71 41.49
C GLY A 20 -7.16 -3.95 40.78
N ILE A 21 -6.56 -4.83 41.59
CA ILE A 21 -5.89 -6.09 41.25
C ILE A 21 -6.71 -6.93 40.25
N GLU A 22 -6.04 -7.41 39.19
CA GLU A 22 -6.64 -8.22 38.13
C GLU A 22 -7.17 -9.56 38.67
N ASP A 23 -8.48 -9.67 38.82
CA ASP A 23 -9.16 -10.91 39.16
C ASP A 23 -9.56 -11.69 37.89
N ALA A 24 -9.14 -12.94 37.78
CA ALA A 24 -9.29 -13.78 36.59
C ALA A 24 -10.78 -14.03 36.21
N SER A 25 -11.71 -13.83 37.15
CA SER A 25 -13.16 -13.94 36.91
C SER A 25 -13.70 -12.84 35.97
N ALA A 26 -13.05 -11.66 35.91
CA ALA A 26 -13.48 -10.54 35.08
C ALA A 26 -13.34 -10.83 33.57
N LYS A 27 -12.31 -11.60 33.17
CA LYS A 27 -12.10 -12.00 31.76
C LYS A 27 -13.17 -12.97 31.27
N GLN A 28 -13.73 -13.80 32.16
CA GLN A 28 -14.80 -14.73 31.81
C GLN A 28 -16.13 -13.98 31.67
N ASN A 29 -16.40 -13.03 32.58
CA ASN A 29 -17.58 -12.16 32.51
C ASN A 29 -17.59 -11.24 31.28
N LEU A 30 -16.43 -10.74 30.83
CA LEU A 30 -16.31 -9.94 29.60
C LEU A 30 -16.69 -10.72 28.33
N LYS A 31 -16.38 -12.03 28.25
CA LYS A 31 -16.82 -12.87 27.13
C LYS A 31 -18.33 -13.10 27.15
N THR A 32 -18.90 -13.31 28.33
CA THR A 32 -20.34 -13.50 28.49
C THR A 32 -21.09 -12.20 28.17
N VAL A 33 -20.60 -11.05 28.64
CA VAL A 33 -21.13 -9.71 28.33
C VAL A 33 -21.04 -9.43 26.83
N ARG A 34 -19.90 -9.71 26.17
CA ARG A 34 -19.77 -9.54 24.70
C ARG A 34 -20.76 -10.42 23.93
N SER A 35 -20.99 -11.65 24.37
CA SER A 35 -22.00 -12.53 23.75
C SER A 35 -23.44 -12.03 23.97
N HIS A 36 -23.71 -11.45 25.14
CA HIS A 36 -25.04 -10.97 25.51
C HIS A 36 -25.38 -9.64 24.82
N VAL A 37 -24.38 -8.76 24.67
CA VAL A 37 -24.50 -7.50 23.92
C VAL A 37 -24.71 -7.78 22.43
N MET A 38 -23.94 -8.71 21.84
CA MET A 38 -24.13 -9.11 20.44
C MET A 38 -25.49 -9.78 20.20
N ARG A 39 -25.97 -10.61 21.13
CA ARG A 39 -27.29 -11.25 21.05
C ARG A 39 -28.42 -10.21 21.15
N ASN A 40 -28.29 -9.22 22.04
CA ASN A 40 -29.27 -8.14 22.15
C ASN A 40 -29.27 -7.21 20.93
N TYR A 41 -28.10 -6.90 20.38
CA TYR A 41 -27.97 -6.09 19.17
C TYR A 41 -28.65 -6.77 17.96
N LEU A 42 -28.44 -8.07 17.78
CA LEU A 42 -29.10 -8.86 16.73
C LEU A 42 -30.62 -8.95 16.93
N HIS A 43 -31.08 -9.13 18.17
CA HIS A 43 -32.51 -9.08 18.49
C HIS A 43 -33.13 -7.70 18.24
N GLN A 44 -32.38 -6.63 18.48
CA GLN A 44 -32.83 -5.26 18.23
C GLN A 44 -32.88 -4.97 16.72
N GLN A 45 -31.95 -5.50 15.93
CA GLN A 45 -32.02 -5.46 14.46
C GLN A 45 -33.24 -6.21 13.90
N GLN A 46 -33.53 -7.41 14.41
CA GLN A 46 -34.72 -8.16 13.98
C GLN A 46 -36.04 -7.48 14.36
N ARG A 47 -36.06 -6.69 15.45
CA ARG A 47 -37.23 -5.87 15.82
C ARG A 47 -37.36 -4.61 14.97
N GLN A 48 -36.26 -4.06 14.47
CA GLN A 48 -36.26 -2.89 13.58
C GLN A 48 -36.54 -3.26 12.11
N SER A 49 -36.33 -4.52 11.71
CA SER A 49 -36.56 -4.98 10.33
C SER A 49 -38.01 -5.36 10.00
N GLY A 50 -38.98 -5.10 10.87
CA GLY A 50 -40.41 -4.97 10.51
C GLY A 50 -41.02 -6.05 9.61
N GLN A 51 -40.61 -7.32 9.71
CA GLN A 51 -41.25 -8.43 9.02
C GLN A 51 -41.85 -9.42 10.03
N SER A 52 -43.15 -9.25 10.24
CA SER A 52 -44.02 -10.21 10.90
C SER A 52 -44.21 -11.42 9.99
N SER A 53 -43.69 -12.57 10.39
CA SER A 53 -44.05 -13.86 9.78
C SER A 53 -44.42 -14.87 10.86
N LYS A 54 -45.73 -15.13 10.97
CA LYS A 54 -46.29 -16.24 11.73
C LYS A 54 -46.02 -17.56 10.98
N SER A 55 -45.53 -18.56 11.72
CA SER A 55 -45.85 -19.99 11.70
C SER A 55 -46.45 -20.65 10.42
N ALA A 56 -45.75 -21.67 9.88
CA ALA A 56 -46.26 -22.98 9.39
C ALA A 56 -45.02 -23.85 9.03
N VAL A 57 -44.70 -24.99 9.67
CA VAL A 57 -45.27 -26.35 9.58
C VAL A 57 -45.22 -26.99 8.17
N SER A 58 -44.29 -27.96 8.03
CA SER A 58 -44.34 -29.24 7.29
C SER A 58 -44.32 -29.32 5.74
N GLU A 59 -43.81 -30.49 5.31
CA GLU A 59 -43.79 -31.17 3.99
C GLU A 59 -42.72 -30.79 2.96
N ARG A 60 -41.88 -31.64 2.36
CA ARG A 60 -41.75 -33.09 2.01
C ARG A 60 -41.73 -33.27 0.48
N ARG A 61 -40.54 -33.61 -0.05
CA ARG A 61 -40.23 -34.45 -1.24
C ARG A 61 -40.54 -34.00 -2.68
N GLN A 62 -39.56 -34.32 -3.55
CA GLN A 62 -39.64 -34.67 -5.00
C GLN A 62 -40.03 -33.51 -5.94
N SER A 63 -39.62 -33.37 -7.21
CA SER A 63 -38.93 -34.15 -8.24
C SER A 63 -38.70 -33.19 -9.43
N LYS A 64 -37.54 -33.20 -10.10
CA LYS A 64 -37.28 -33.60 -11.51
C LYS A 64 -38.13 -32.98 -12.64
N GLN A 65 -37.42 -32.56 -13.70
CA GLN A 65 -37.83 -32.22 -15.08
C GLN A 65 -38.46 -30.83 -15.31
N ARG A 66 -38.40 -30.16 -16.47
CA ARG A 66 -37.62 -30.15 -17.74
C ARG A 66 -38.44 -29.22 -18.67
N ALA A 67 -37.89 -28.12 -19.19
CA ALA A 67 -38.29 -27.42 -20.45
C ALA A 67 -37.49 -26.08 -20.52
N ARG A 68 -36.68 -25.79 -21.55
CA ARG A 68 -37.04 -25.21 -22.88
C ARG A 68 -37.84 -23.90 -22.73
N SER A 69 -37.51 -22.76 -23.35
CA SER A 69 -36.78 -22.47 -24.59
C SER A 69 -36.47 -20.96 -24.75
N SER A 70 -35.60 -20.64 -25.74
CA SER A 70 -35.59 -19.44 -26.63
C SER A 70 -35.26 -18.07 -26.01
N ARG A 71 -34.48 -17.15 -26.61
CA ARG A 71 -34.17 -16.84 -28.02
C ARG A 71 -33.07 -15.74 -28.08
N SER A 72 -32.21 -15.79 -29.11
CA SER A 72 -31.73 -14.70 -30.00
C SER A 72 -31.02 -13.44 -29.41
N ALA A 73 -30.05 -12.77 -30.04
CA ALA A 73 -29.49 -12.77 -31.39
C ALA A 73 -28.04 -12.25 -31.36
N SER A 74 -27.21 -12.81 -32.25
CA SER A 74 -25.88 -12.32 -32.65
C SER A 74 -26.00 -11.07 -33.52
N LYS A 75 -25.06 -10.14 -33.39
CA LYS A 75 -24.85 -9.06 -34.37
C LYS A 75 -23.35 -8.82 -34.53
N ASP A 76 -22.83 -9.31 -35.66
CA ASP A 76 -21.53 -8.99 -36.22
C ASP A 76 -21.51 -7.54 -36.75
N THR A 77 -20.37 -6.87 -36.63
CA THR A 77 -19.97 -5.79 -37.54
C THR A 77 -18.45 -5.74 -37.64
N ASP A 78 -17.97 -6.10 -38.84
CA ASP A 78 -16.63 -5.86 -39.36
C ASP A 78 -16.36 -4.36 -39.55
N ALA A 79 -15.09 -3.95 -39.44
CA ALA A 79 -14.61 -2.69 -40.01
C ALA A 79 -13.20 -2.85 -40.58
N TRP A 80 -13.06 -2.34 -41.80
CA TRP A 80 -11.95 -2.49 -42.74
C TRP A 80 -10.70 -1.67 -42.42
N THR A 81 -9.59 -2.19 -42.95
CA THR A 81 -8.27 -1.58 -43.09
C THR A 81 -8.11 -0.92 -44.47
N THR A 82 -7.42 0.23 -44.56
CA THR A 82 -6.65 0.62 -45.77
C THR A 82 -5.49 1.59 -45.44
N PRO A 83 -4.42 1.66 -46.26
CA PRO A 83 -3.10 2.23 -45.90
C PRO A 83 -2.57 3.39 -46.81
N GLY A 84 -1.46 4.02 -46.38
CA GLY A 84 -0.48 4.80 -47.20
C GLY A 84 -0.65 6.34 -47.20
N THR A 85 0.34 7.24 -47.32
CA THR A 85 1.80 7.17 -47.63
C THR A 85 2.48 8.56 -47.44
N ALA A 86 3.75 8.58 -46.98
CA ALA A 86 4.95 9.42 -47.29
C ALA A 86 5.06 10.99 -47.26
N SER A 87 6.17 11.44 -46.62
CA SER A 87 7.18 12.52 -46.93
C SER A 87 6.77 14.01 -47.02
N ASP A 88 7.50 15.06 -46.60
CA ASP A 88 8.78 15.34 -45.89
C ASP A 88 8.82 16.91 -45.63
N PRO A 89 9.93 17.63 -45.36
CA PRO A 89 10.24 18.31 -44.09
C PRO A 89 10.18 19.86 -44.12
N GLN A 90 9.93 20.52 -42.97
CA GLN A 90 10.52 21.85 -42.65
C GLN A 90 10.27 22.33 -41.20
N ASN A 91 11.38 22.74 -40.57
CA ASN A 91 11.55 23.49 -39.32
C ASN A 91 10.34 24.25 -38.76
N GLN A 92 9.84 23.81 -37.59
CA GLN A 92 9.40 24.68 -36.51
C GLN A 92 9.71 24.02 -35.17
N PHE A 93 10.38 24.74 -34.27
CA PHE A 93 10.52 24.39 -32.85
C PHE A 93 9.14 24.45 -32.19
N ALA A 94 8.35 23.39 -32.37
CA ALA A 94 7.17 23.14 -31.58
C ALA A 94 7.57 22.18 -30.46
N LEU A 95 7.34 22.58 -29.22
CA LEU A 95 7.32 21.70 -28.05
C LEU A 95 6.23 20.64 -28.30
N GLY A 96 6.59 19.56 -28.99
CA GLY A 96 5.76 18.39 -29.15
C GLY A 96 5.71 17.69 -27.80
N CYS A 97 4.60 17.86 -27.08
CA CYS A 97 4.26 17.04 -25.92
C CYS A 97 4.16 15.58 -26.34
N ILE A 98 5.27 14.84 -26.22
CA ILE A 98 5.36 13.42 -26.51
C ILE A 98 4.97 12.63 -25.24
N GLY A 99 3.85 11.90 -25.34
CA GLY A 99 3.61 10.63 -24.64
C GLY A 99 3.40 10.69 -23.12
N SER A 100 2.16 10.96 -22.70
CA SER A 100 1.67 10.82 -21.32
C SER A 100 1.84 9.38 -20.80
N PHE A 101 2.52 9.23 -19.65
CA PHE A 101 2.53 8.01 -18.86
C PHE A 101 1.83 8.29 -17.53
N ASP A 102 0.73 7.55 -17.33
CA ASP A 102 -0.17 7.68 -16.19
C ASP A 102 0.42 7.04 -14.93
N VAL A 103 0.99 7.87 -14.06
CA VAL A 103 0.67 7.80 -12.62
C VAL A 103 -0.42 8.85 -12.29
N SER A 104 -1.06 9.38 -13.34
CA SER A 104 -2.00 10.50 -13.39
C SER A 104 -1.47 11.82 -12.82
N LEU A 105 -0.51 12.39 -13.54
CA LEU A 105 -0.25 13.83 -13.58
C LEU A 105 -0.23 14.28 -15.05
N GLY A 106 -1.40 14.28 -15.70
CA GLY A 106 -1.61 15.03 -16.95
C GLY A 106 -2.18 14.28 -18.17
N VAL A 107 -3.27 14.86 -18.70
CA VAL A 107 -3.78 14.80 -20.09
C VAL A 107 -4.85 13.74 -20.42
N ALA A 108 -6.11 14.03 -20.06
CA ALA A 108 -7.28 13.96 -20.97
C ALA A 108 -8.50 14.70 -20.36
N PRO A 109 -8.98 15.81 -20.95
CA PRO A 109 -10.02 16.66 -20.35
C PRO A 109 -11.47 16.14 -20.48
N HIS A 110 -11.70 14.88 -20.90
CA HIS A 110 -13.07 14.43 -21.27
C HIS A 110 -13.63 13.19 -20.56
N ARG A 111 -12.99 12.66 -19.52
CA ARG A 111 -13.66 11.73 -18.57
C ARG A 111 -13.24 12.02 -17.14
N ALA A 112 -14.06 12.79 -16.44
CA ALA A 112 -13.90 13.18 -15.04
C ALA A 112 -14.19 12.04 -14.03
N GLU A 113 -13.75 10.81 -14.33
CA GLU A 113 -13.60 9.77 -13.31
C GLU A 113 -12.12 9.65 -12.98
N SER A 114 -11.63 10.66 -12.26
CA SER A 114 -10.25 10.84 -11.84
C SER A 114 -9.69 9.62 -11.10
N ASN A 115 -8.37 9.39 -11.24
CA ASN A 115 -7.63 8.40 -10.47
C ASN A 115 -7.86 8.66 -8.97
N PRO A 116 -8.53 7.76 -8.25
CA PRO A 116 -8.93 7.99 -6.86
C PRO A 116 -7.76 8.00 -5.87
N PHE A 117 -6.57 7.61 -6.31
CA PHE A 117 -5.39 7.53 -5.44
C PHE A 117 -4.67 8.87 -5.29
N LEU A 118 -4.40 9.55 -6.40
CA LEU A 118 -3.56 10.76 -6.46
C LEU A 118 -4.12 11.81 -7.42
N GLY A 119 -5.45 11.88 -7.62
CA GLY A 119 -6.15 12.65 -8.66
C GLY A 119 -5.97 14.18 -8.71
N TYR A 120 -4.92 14.72 -8.12
CA TYR A 120 -4.51 16.11 -8.31
C TYR A 120 -4.16 16.33 -9.78
N VAL A 121 -4.89 17.24 -10.41
CA VAL A 121 -4.53 17.79 -11.71
C VAL A 121 -3.86 19.12 -11.40
N PRO A 122 -2.53 19.23 -11.47
CA PRO A 122 -1.88 20.50 -11.20
C PRO A 122 -2.35 21.53 -12.21
N GLN A 123 -2.27 22.80 -11.80
CA GLN A 123 -2.50 23.91 -12.70
C GLN A 123 -1.53 23.78 -13.88
N GLN A 124 -1.98 24.11 -15.09
CA GLN A 124 -1.13 24.08 -16.28
C GLN A 124 -0.21 25.32 -16.34
N ASP A 125 0.38 25.68 -15.20
CA ASP A 125 1.39 26.72 -15.12
C ASP A 125 2.78 26.16 -15.47
N VAL A 126 3.73 27.07 -15.68
CA VAL A 126 5.09 26.71 -16.10
C VAL A 126 5.78 25.86 -15.02
N VAL A 127 5.58 26.19 -13.75
CA VAL A 127 6.22 25.49 -12.61
C VAL A 127 5.78 24.03 -12.57
N SER A 128 4.47 23.79 -12.64
CA SER A 128 3.89 22.46 -12.58
C SER A 128 4.30 21.62 -13.78
N CYS A 129 4.34 22.23 -14.98
CA CYS A 129 4.82 21.55 -16.18
C CYS A 129 6.29 21.11 -16.05
N LEU A 130 7.17 21.97 -15.52
CA LEU A 130 8.58 21.63 -15.29
C LEU A 130 8.73 20.52 -14.25
N ALA A 131 8.02 20.62 -13.13
CA ALA A 131 8.02 19.62 -12.09
C ALA A 131 7.53 18.24 -12.58
N GLN A 132 6.44 18.22 -13.35
CA GLN A 132 5.94 17.00 -14.01
C GLN A 132 6.94 16.44 -15.02
N SER A 133 7.59 17.31 -15.82
CA SER A 133 8.61 16.90 -16.77
C SER A 133 9.78 16.23 -16.06
N TYR A 134 10.22 16.78 -14.92
CA TYR A 134 11.27 16.17 -14.12
C TYR A 134 10.90 14.75 -13.65
N VAL A 135 9.73 14.58 -13.02
CA VAL A 135 9.28 13.24 -12.57
C VAL A 135 9.14 12.28 -13.75
N THR A 136 8.62 12.76 -14.88
CA THR A 136 8.47 11.94 -16.10
C THR A 136 9.83 11.48 -16.64
N CYS A 137 10.83 12.36 -16.69
CA CYS A 137 12.17 12.00 -17.14
C CYS A 137 12.83 11.01 -16.16
N VAL A 138 12.70 11.20 -14.85
CA VAL A 138 13.20 10.24 -13.84
C VAL A 138 12.58 8.86 -14.05
N MET A 139 11.25 8.78 -14.21
CA MET A 139 10.56 7.51 -14.42
C MET A 139 10.95 6.85 -15.74
N ARG A 140 11.19 7.64 -16.80
CA ARG A 140 11.70 7.13 -18.08
C ARG A 140 13.09 6.54 -17.93
N ASP A 141 14.02 7.28 -17.31
CA ASP A 141 15.40 6.82 -17.06
C ASP A 141 15.40 5.48 -16.33
N LYS A 142 14.58 5.35 -15.27
CA LYS A 142 14.50 4.10 -14.51
C LYS A 142 13.92 2.95 -15.34
N LYS A 143 13.00 3.24 -16.27
CA LYS A 143 12.32 2.22 -17.09
C LYS A 143 13.28 1.69 -18.14
N ASP A 144 14.11 2.58 -18.66
CA ASP A 144 15.13 2.28 -19.65
C ASP A 144 16.42 1.73 -18.98
N GLY A 145 16.43 1.57 -17.66
CA GLY A 145 17.52 0.93 -16.90
C GLY A 145 18.73 1.82 -16.69
N PHE A 146 18.60 3.14 -16.79
CA PHE A 146 19.71 4.07 -16.56
C PHE A 146 20.12 4.06 -15.08
N LEU A 147 21.41 3.83 -14.85
CA LEU A 147 22.04 3.89 -13.52
C LEU A 147 22.28 5.33 -13.05
N GLN A 148 22.31 6.29 -13.97
CA GLN A 148 22.55 7.71 -13.72
C GLN A 148 21.47 8.54 -14.43
N PRO A 149 21.11 9.72 -13.89
CA PRO A 149 20.15 10.61 -14.54
C PRO A 149 20.58 10.99 -15.96
N SER A 150 19.64 10.99 -16.90
CA SER A 150 19.85 11.49 -18.26
C SER A 150 20.01 13.02 -18.27
N LEU A 151 20.54 13.56 -19.37
CA LEU A 151 20.65 15.01 -19.56
C LEU A 151 19.28 15.70 -19.44
N ASP A 152 18.22 15.08 -19.96
CA ASP A 152 16.86 15.60 -19.86
C ASP A 152 16.39 15.65 -18.40
N THR A 153 16.68 14.61 -17.61
CA THR A 153 16.37 14.58 -16.18
C THR A 153 17.12 15.68 -15.42
N LEU A 154 18.42 15.86 -15.69
CA LEU A 154 19.24 16.89 -15.06
C LEU A 154 18.76 18.30 -15.41
N ASN A 155 18.45 18.55 -16.69
CA ASN A 155 17.92 19.83 -17.15
C ASN A 155 16.56 20.13 -16.50
N ALA A 156 15.65 19.15 -16.48
CA ALA A 156 14.34 19.32 -15.86
C ALA A 156 14.42 19.54 -14.34
N LYS A 157 15.32 18.84 -13.63
CA LYS A 157 15.61 19.06 -12.20
C LYS A 157 16.11 20.50 -11.98
N GLY A 158 17.11 20.92 -12.76
CA GLY A 158 17.72 22.24 -12.67
C GLY A 158 16.74 23.38 -12.92
N GLU A 159 15.95 23.30 -13.99
CA GLU A 159 14.93 24.32 -14.30
C GLU A 159 13.81 24.36 -13.25
N THR A 160 13.37 23.20 -12.74
CA THR A 160 12.38 23.15 -11.65
C THR A 160 12.94 23.82 -10.39
N MET A 161 14.18 23.53 -10.01
CA MET A 161 14.84 24.16 -8.86
C MET A 161 14.99 25.68 -9.04
N ARG A 162 15.41 26.13 -10.22
CA ARG A 162 15.57 27.55 -10.54
C ARG A 162 14.27 28.32 -10.35
N VAL A 163 13.17 27.83 -10.94
CA VAL A 163 11.86 28.48 -10.86
C VAL A 163 11.28 28.45 -9.45
N VAL A 164 11.49 27.36 -8.70
CA VAL A 164 11.11 27.30 -7.27
C VAL A 164 11.88 28.36 -6.48
N GLN A 165 13.19 28.48 -6.65
CA GLN A 165 14.01 29.46 -5.93
C GLN A 165 13.59 30.90 -6.25
N GLU A 166 13.46 31.24 -7.54
CA GLU A 166 13.02 32.57 -7.99
C GLU A 166 11.65 32.93 -7.41
N THR A 167 10.72 31.98 -7.37
CA THR A 167 9.37 32.23 -6.86
C THR A 167 9.37 32.39 -5.33
N LEU A 168 10.14 31.59 -4.59
CA LEU A 168 10.25 31.72 -3.14
C LEU A 168 10.85 33.07 -2.73
N GLU A 169 11.82 33.60 -3.50
CA GLU A 169 12.40 34.93 -3.27
C GLU A 169 11.37 36.06 -3.45
N MET A 170 10.41 35.89 -4.36
CA MET A 170 9.37 36.88 -4.64
C MET A 170 8.16 36.79 -3.69
N CYS A 171 7.74 35.59 -3.32
CA CYS A 171 6.47 35.34 -2.64
C CYS A 171 6.51 35.51 -1.12
N GLY A 172 7.69 35.51 -0.50
CA GLY A 172 7.82 35.58 0.96
C GLY A 172 7.03 34.45 1.65
N SER A 173 6.04 34.79 2.49
CA SER A 173 5.20 33.81 3.21
C SER A 173 4.00 33.29 2.42
N ASP A 174 3.63 33.91 1.30
CA ASP A 174 2.44 33.54 0.51
C ASP A 174 2.81 32.62 -0.66
N VAL A 175 3.20 31.39 -0.32
CA VAL A 175 3.78 30.43 -1.27
C VAL A 175 2.68 29.71 -2.05
N PRO A 176 2.62 29.80 -3.39
CA PRO A 176 1.59 29.14 -4.19
C PRO A 176 1.59 27.60 -4.06
N ASP A 177 0.42 26.98 -4.20
CA ASP A 177 0.25 25.51 -4.21
C ASP A 177 1.14 24.82 -5.25
N THR A 178 1.36 25.46 -6.41
CA THR A 178 2.21 24.91 -7.48
C THR A 178 3.69 24.85 -7.11
N ILE A 179 4.17 25.74 -6.22
CA ILE A 179 5.52 25.66 -5.66
C ILE A 179 5.64 24.50 -4.69
N LEU A 180 4.63 24.27 -3.84
CA LEU A 180 4.61 23.11 -2.94
C LEU A 180 4.59 21.79 -3.72
N PHE A 181 3.80 21.74 -4.80
CA PHE A 181 3.78 20.61 -5.73
C PHE A 181 5.14 20.39 -6.41
N ALA A 182 5.83 21.45 -6.83
CA ALA A 182 7.15 21.37 -7.45
C ALA A 182 8.21 20.85 -6.47
N ILE A 183 8.23 21.34 -5.23
CA ILE A 183 9.14 20.85 -4.18
C ILE A 183 8.87 19.38 -3.84
N HIS A 184 7.60 18.99 -3.78
CA HIS A 184 7.22 17.59 -3.65
C HIS A 184 7.76 16.73 -4.80
N SER A 185 7.65 17.22 -6.03
CA SER A 185 8.11 16.52 -7.22
C SER A 185 9.62 16.35 -7.22
N LEU A 186 10.36 17.37 -6.74
CA LEU A 186 11.80 17.29 -6.47
C LEU A 186 12.12 16.22 -5.43
N ALA A 187 11.42 16.20 -4.29
CA ALA A 187 11.61 15.19 -3.24
C ALA A 187 11.38 13.77 -3.78
N TYR A 188 10.28 13.56 -4.49
CA TYR A 188 9.91 12.26 -5.05
C TYR A 188 10.91 11.80 -6.12
N GLY A 189 11.29 12.68 -7.05
CA GLY A 189 12.27 12.36 -8.09
C GLY A 189 13.65 12.05 -7.51
N CYS A 190 14.13 12.82 -6.53
CA CYS A 190 15.38 12.54 -5.82
C CYS A 190 15.33 11.16 -5.14
N SER A 191 14.22 10.86 -4.44
CA SER A 191 14.05 9.54 -3.80
C SER A 191 14.06 8.38 -4.79
N THR A 192 13.43 8.57 -5.95
CA THR A 192 13.42 7.57 -7.04
C THR A 192 14.82 7.38 -7.65
N ASN A 193 15.65 8.42 -7.64
CA ASN A 193 17.06 8.35 -8.02
C ASN A 193 18.00 7.89 -6.89
N HIS A 194 17.47 7.54 -5.71
CA HIS A 194 18.23 7.21 -4.51
C HIS A 194 19.10 8.35 -3.96
N GLU A 195 18.79 9.60 -4.32
CA GLU A 195 19.37 10.83 -3.76
C GLU A 195 18.66 11.16 -2.43
N TRP A 196 18.76 10.24 -1.46
CA TRP A 196 17.95 10.27 -0.24
C TRP A 196 18.16 11.52 0.62
N VAL A 197 19.39 12.04 0.70
CA VAL A 197 19.71 13.25 1.47
C VAL A 197 18.99 14.47 0.89
N GLU A 198 18.98 14.60 -0.44
CA GLU A 198 18.31 15.70 -1.15
C GLU A 198 16.80 15.55 -1.03
N ALA A 199 16.28 14.33 -1.15
CA ALA A 199 14.86 14.04 -0.95
C ALA A 199 14.37 14.47 0.44
N VAL A 200 15.13 14.16 1.50
CA VAL A 200 14.83 14.61 2.87
C VAL A 200 14.87 16.13 2.97
N GLY A 201 15.89 16.78 2.43
CA GLY A 201 16.00 18.25 2.43
C GLY A 201 14.80 18.92 1.76
N HIS A 202 14.28 18.36 0.67
CA HIS A 202 13.07 18.84 0.02
C HIS A 202 11.80 18.62 0.87
N ILE A 203 11.66 17.48 1.55
CA ILE A 203 10.53 17.24 2.48
C ILE A 203 10.58 18.19 3.69
N GLU A 204 11.75 18.45 4.26
CA GLU A 204 11.93 19.40 5.37
C GLU A 204 11.63 20.85 4.93
N ALA A 205 12.04 21.22 3.71
CA ALA A 205 11.67 22.51 3.13
C ALA A 205 10.14 22.61 2.94
N LEU A 206 9.52 21.57 2.37
CA LEU A 206 8.08 21.49 2.18
C LEU A 206 7.34 21.63 3.51
N GLN A 207 7.76 20.92 4.55
CA GLN A 207 7.16 21.01 5.89
C GLN A 207 7.17 22.43 6.42
N ARG A 208 8.32 23.13 6.37
CA ARG A 208 8.43 24.52 6.83
C ARG A 208 7.53 25.47 6.06
N LEU A 209 7.38 25.28 4.75
CA LEU A 209 6.49 26.11 3.93
C LEU A 209 5.01 25.84 4.25
N VAL A 210 4.64 24.57 4.46
CA VAL A 210 3.28 24.19 4.89
C VAL A 210 2.96 24.79 6.25
N GLU A 211 3.89 24.73 7.21
CA GLU A 211 3.74 25.34 8.54
C GLU A 211 3.58 26.87 8.44
N THR A 212 4.37 27.52 7.59
CA THR A 212 4.29 28.97 7.34
C THR A 212 2.93 29.38 6.78
N ARG A 213 2.29 28.52 5.98
CA ARG A 213 0.91 28.73 5.47
C ARG A 213 -0.20 28.36 6.47
N GLY A 214 0.15 28.06 7.72
CA GLY A 214 -0.82 27.69 8.75
C GLY A 214 -1.18 26.20 8.78
N GLY A 215 -0.43 25.35 8.08
CA GLY A 215 -0.57 23.88 8.11
C GLY A 215 -1.40 23.28 6.98
N MET A 216 -1.44 21.95 6.93
CA MET A 216 -1.97 21.17 5.80
C MET A 216 -3.40 21.54 5.36
N HIS A 217 -4.25 21.93 6.29
CA HIS A 217 -5.68 22.20 6.06
C HIS A 217 -5.96 23.47 5.24
N HIS A 218 -4.95 24.31 4.99
CA HIS A 218 -5.06 25.50 4.15
C HIS A 218 -4.79 25.26 2.66
N MET A 219 -4.47 24.02 2.28
CA MET A 219 -4.23 23.63 0.88
C MET A 219 -5.41 22.86 0.30
N GLU A 220 -5.47 22.77 -1.02
CA GLU A 220 -6.39 21.87 -1.69
C GLU A 220 -6.21 20.41 -1.23
N PHE A 221 -7.32 19.70 -1.06
CA PHE A 221 -7.32 18.35 -0.52
C PHE A 221 -6.48 17.37 -1.34
N ASP A 222 -6.54 17.47 -2.67
CA ASP A 222 -5.76 16.59 -3.55
C ASP A 222 -4.26 16.87 -3.46
N LEU A 223 -3.86 18.13 -3.29
CA LEU A 223 -2.47 18.48 -2.99
C LEU A 223 -2.03 17.87 -1.66
N GLN A 224 -2.85 17.99 -0.60
CA GLN A 224 -2.54 17.37 0.70
C GLN A 224 -2.25 15.87 0.57
N ARG A 225 -3.04 15.16 -0.24
CA ARG A 225 -2.84 13.72 -0.53
C ARG A 225 -1.53 13.43 -1.21
N ILE A 226 -1.19 14.19 -2.26
CA ILE A 226 0.07 14.02 -2.98
C ILE A 226 1.26 14.30 -2.05
N LEU A 227 1.27 15.41 -1.33
CA LEU A 227 2.34 15.74 -0.39
C LEU A 227 2.54 14.64 0.66
N THR A 228 1.44 14.14 1.22
CA THR A 228 1.45 13.08 2.23
C THR A 228 1.92 11.74 1.64
N TYR A 229 1.55 11.41 0.40
CA TYR A 229 1.95 10.17 -0.26
C TYR A 229 3.47 10.02 -0.33
N SER A 230 4.16 11.01 -0.91
CA SER A 230 5.63 10.93 -1.03
C SER A 230 6.32 11.09 0.32
N SER A 231 5.76 11.89 1.23
CA SER A 231 6.28 11.98 2.60
C SER A 231 6.24 10.63 3.31
N LEU A 232 5.11 9.91 3.26
CA LEU A 232 4.99 8.56 3.83
C LEU A 232 5.93 7.57 3.14
N PHE A 233 6.05 7.63 1.82
CA PHE A 233 6.97 6.76 1.09
C PHE A 233 8.44 6.96 1.51
N ILE A 234 8.92 8.20 1.49
CA ILE A 234 10.30 8.55 1.90
C ILE A 234 10.51 8.23 3.38
N ALA A 235 9.54 8.51 4.23
CA ALA A 235 9.65 8.23 5.65
C ALA A 235 9.65 6.73 5.96
N ALA A 236 8.88 5.91 5.24
CA ALA A 236 8.97 4.46 5.29
C ALA A 236 10.35 3.97 4.85
N GLU A 237 10.89 4.54 3.76
CA GLU A 237 12.22 4.20 3.27
C GLU A 237 13.32 4.57 4.26
N LEU A 238 13.24 5.70 4.94
CA LEU A 238 14.32 6.19 5.81
C LEU A 238 14.10 5.96 7.30
N LEU A 239 13.02 5.26 7.67
CA LEU A 239 12.60 5.06 9.06
C LEU A 239 12.45 6.42 9.80
N LEU A 240 11.76 7.36 9.17
CA LEU A 240 11.45 8.68 9.72
C LEU A 240 9.98 8.70 10.20
N PRO A 241 9.65 9.56 11.19
CA PRO A 241 8.27 9.78 11.58
C PRO A 241 7.46 10.41 10.43
N PRO A 242 6.14 10.13 10.33
CA PRO A 242 5.27 10.79 9.38
C PRO A 242 5.17 12.30 9.69
N GLN A 243 5.35 13.14 8.67
CA GLN A 243 5.40 14.60 8.85
C GLN A 243 4.03 15.28 8.74
N PHE A 244 3.10 14.66 8.02
CA PHE A 244 1.79 15.25 7.72
C PHE A 244 0.65 14.39 8.28
N PRO A 245 -0.45 15.01 8.75
CA PRO A 245 -1.68 14.30 9.08
C PRO A 245 -2.26 13.59 7.86
N LEU A 246 -2.97 12.47 8.07
CA LEU A 246 -3.56 11.70 6.98
C LEU A 246 -4.74 12.45 6.32
N PRO A 247 -4.65 12.78 5.02
CA PRO A 247 -5.71 13.48 4.31
C PRO A 247 -6.80 12.49 3.84
N LEU A 248 -7.70 12.08 4.73
CA LEU A 248 -8.73 11.09 4.44
C LEU A 248 -9.98 11.72 3.79
N TYR A 249 -10.57 11.06 2.79
CA TYR A 249 -11.86 11.45 2.22
C TYR A 249 -12.93 11.37 3.31
N PRO A 250 -13.66 12.47 3.61
CA PRO A 250 -14.63 12.48 4.72
C PRO A 250 -15.91 11.69 4.42
N ASN A 251 -16.27 11.55 3.13
CA ASN A 251 -17.55 10.98 2.68
C ASN A 251 -17.36 9.71 1.83
N SER A 252 -16.40 8.85 2.17
CA SER A 252 -16.22 7.55 1.51
C SER A 252 -17.30 6.56 1.93
N ILE A 253 -17.76 5.70 1.01
CA ILE A 253 -18.72 4.64 1.35
C ILE A 253 -17.94 3.55 2.12
N PRO A 254 -18.36 3.17 3.34
CA PRO A 254 -17.65 2.17 4.11
C PRO A 254 -17.65 0.82 3.39
N PHE A 255 -16.59 0.03 3.60
CA PHE A 255 -16.55 -1.33 3.07
C PHE A 255 -17.75 -2.15 3.57
N ASN A 256 -18.35 -2.94 2.69
CA ASN A 256 -19.46 -3.83 3.07
C ASN A 256 -19.02 -4.87 4.11
N LEU A 257 -19.99 -5.40 4.86
CA LEU A 257 -19.72 -6.32 5.97
C LEU A 257 -19.00 -7.60 5.52
N ALA A 258 -19.36 -8.16 4.36
CA ALA A 258 -18.74 -9.38 3.86
C ALA A 258 -17.23 -9.21 3.57
N PHE A 259 -16.83 -8.06 3.03
CA PHE A 259 -15.42 -7.71 2.85
C PHE A 259 -14.68 -7.59 4.19
N GLN A 260 -15.30 -6.91 5.16
CA GLN A 260 -14.71 -6.73 6.49
C GLN A 260 -14.56 -8.08 7.21
N ASP A 261 -15.57 -8.95 7.15
CA ASP A 261 -15.56 -10.27 7.77
C ASP A 261 -14.48 -11.18 7.17
N ASP A 262 -14.32 -11.20 5.85
CA ASP A 262 -13.25 -11.99 5.20
C ASP A 262 -11.86 -11.50 5.64
N ALA A 263 -11.63 -10.18 5.65
CA ALA A 263 -10.38 -9.60 6.12
C ALA A 263 -10.09 -9.96 7.59
N GLN A 264 -11.09 -9.88 8.48
CA GLN A 264 -10.95 -10.23 9.89
C GLN A 264 -10.66 -11.73 10.09
N ILE A 265 -11.34 -12.62 9.36
CA ILE A 265 -11.11 -14.06 9.43
C ILE A 265 -9.67 -14.39 9.03
N ARG A 266 -9.17 -13.77 7.95
CA ARG A 266 -7.78 -13.93 7.49
C ARG A 266 -6.78 -13.36 8.49
N ALA A 267 -7.03 -12.16 9.02
CA ALA A 267 -6.22 -11.54 10.06
C ALA A 267 -6.06 -12.43 11.30
N TRP A 268 -7.15 -13.03 11.79
CA TRP A 268 -7.10 -13.98 12.90
C TRP A 268 -6.27 -15.23 12.61
N ARG A 269 -6.20 -15.68 11.36
CA ARG A 269 -5.33 -16.80 10.95
C ARG A 269 -3.86 -16.36 10.95
N THR A 270 -3.57 -15.15 10.46
CA THR A 270 -2.22 -14.55 10.50
C THR A 270 -1.72 -14.39 11.93
N VAL A 271 -2.52 -13.82 12.83
CA VAL A 271 -2.13 -13.58 14.24
C VAL A 271 -1.68 -14.88 14.95
N LYS A 272 -2.24 -16.04 14.59
CA LYS A 272 -1.82 -17.34 15.16
C LYS A 272 -0.37 -17.72 14.81
N ARG A 273 0.21 -17.08 13.78
CA ARG A 273 1.61 -17.25 13.35
C ARG A 273 2.59 -16.43 14.19
N PHE A 274 2.08 -15.49 14.98
CA PHE A 274 2.89 -14.68 15.89
C PHE A 274 2.84 -15.24 17.33
N PRO A 275 3.79 -14.82 18.19
CA PRO A 275 3.71 -15.06 19.63
C PRO A 275 2.44 -14.48 20.25
N LYS A 276 1.98 -15.07 21.35
CA LYS A 276 0.77 -14.61 22.06
C LYS A 276 0.97 -13.20 22.64
N ASN A 277 -0.15 -12.52 22.94
CA ASN A 277 -0.23 -11.21 23.60
C ASN A 277 0.17 -9.98 22.76
N ASN A 278 0.36 -10.13 21.45
CA ASN A 278 0.65 -9.02 20.54
C ASN A 278 -0.63 -8.52 19.86
N SER A 279 -1.48 -7.78 20.57
CA SER A 279 -2.76 -7.30 20.02
C SER A 279 -2.60 -6.40 18.80
N PHE A 280 -1.53 -5.60 18.76
CA PHE A 280 -1.23 -4.69 17.66
C PHE A 280 -1.10 -5.41 16.30
N VAL A 281 -0.67 -6.68 16.30
CA VAL A 281 -0.52 -7.47 15.07
C VAL A 281 -1.85 -7.58 14.36
N PHE A 282 -2.96 -7.78 15.08
CA PHE A 282 -4.30 -7.87 14.47
C PHE A 282 -4.67 -6.58 13.74
N ASP A 283 -4.45 -5.43 14.38
CA ASP A 283 -4.83 -4.12 13.85
C ASP A 283 -4.04 -3.77 12.57
N VAL A 284 -2.80 -4.23 12.47
CA VAL A 284 -1.95 -4.06 11.30
C VAL A 284 -2.38 -5.02 10.19
N VAL A 285 -2.43 -6.33 10.49
CA VAL A 285 -2.66 -7.35 9.45
C VAL A 285 -4.09 -7.30 8.90
N VAL A 286 -5.09 -6.84 9.65
CA VAL A 286 -6.44 -6.67 9.12
C VAL A 286 -6.45 -5.64 7.99
N ARG A 287 -5.74 -4.52 8.13
CA ARG A 287 -5.60 -3.50 7.07
C ARG A 287 -4.85 -4.04 5.86
N MET A 288 -3.78 -4.81 6.10
CA MET A 288 -3.03 -5.45 5.02
C MET A 288 -3.88 -6.47 4.26
N HIS A 289 -4.70 -7.26 4.95
CA HIS A 289 -5.65 -8.17 4.30
C HIS A 289 -6.75 -7.43 3.55
N GLN A 290 -7.26 -6.31 4.07
CA GLN A 290 -8.21 -5.47 3.33
C GLN A 290 -7.59 -4.97 2.02
N LEU A 291 -6.34 -4.48 2.03
CA LEU A 291 -5.62 -4.09 0.81
C LEU A 291 -5.42 -5.27 -0.15
N GLY A 292 -4.99 -6.42 0.38
CA GLY A 292 -4.81 -7.64 -0.41
C GLY A 292 -6.10 -8.10 -1.10
N LEU A 293 -7.21 -8.10 -0.36
CA LEU A 293 -8.54 -8.42 -0.87
C LEU A 293 -9.03 -7.42 -1.91
N ALA A 294 -8.79 -6.12 -1.70
CA ALA A 294 -9.15 -5.07 -2.65
C ALA A 294 -8.49 -5.28 -4.03
N ALA A 295 -7.29 -5.87 -4.07
CA ALA A 295 -6.59 -6.23 -5.29
C ALA A 295 -7.06 -7.56 -5.94
N THR A 296 -8.09 -8.21 -5.40
CA THR A 296 -8.66 -9.43 -5.99
C THR A 296 -9.83 -9.11 -6.92
N PRO A 297 -10.01 -9.86 -8.02
CA PRO A 297 -11.13 -9.66 -8.96
C PRO A 297 -12.51 -9.70 -8.30
N ASP A 298 -12.65 -10.43 -7.19
CA ASP A 298 -13.90 -10.54 -6.45
C ASP A 298 -14.35 -9.21 -5.82
N TRP A 299 -13.40 -8.29 -5.55
CA TRP A 299 -13.65 -7.07 -4.79
C TRP A 299 -13.28 -5.78 -5.51
N THR A 300 -12.32 -5.78 -6.44
CA THR A 300 -11.78 -4.56 -7.06
C THR A 300 -12.87 -3.63 -7.61
N ASP A 301 -13.90 -4.17 -8.25
CA ASP A 301 -15.01 -3.39 -8.84
C ASP A 301 -16.20 -3.18 -7.88
N LYS A 302 -16.15 -3.74 -6.65
CA LYS A 302 -17.26 -3.73 -5.68
C LYS A 302 -17.02 -2.83 -4.47
N ILE A 303 -15.82 -2.24 -4.37
CA ILE A 303 -15.44 -1.37 -3.25
C ILE A 303 -15.39 0.08 -3.69
N ASP A 304 -15.71 0.98 -2.78
CA ASP A 304 -15.58 2.41 -3.03
C ASP A 304 -14.11 2.78 -3.17
N LYS A 305 -13.80 3.44 -4.29
CA LYS A 305 -12.44 3.84 -4.65
C LYS A 305 -11.86 4.84 -3.64
N ARG A 306 -12.68 5.74 -3.07
CA ARG A 306 -12.24 6.70 -2.04
C ARG A 306 -11.93 5.98 -0.72
N ALA A 307 -12.77 5.03 -0.29
CA ALA A 307 -12.51 4.20 0.88
C ALA A 307 -11.22 3.37 0.73
N LEU A 308 -11.00 2.78 -0.44
CA LEU A 308 -9.75 2.08 -0.76
C LEU A 308 -8.54 3.01 -0.70
N SER A 309 -8.69 4.21 -1.23
CA SER A 309 -7.66 5.25 -1.18
C SER A 309 -7.35 5.67 0.26
N ASN A 310 -8.35 5.82 1.14
CA ASN A 310 -8.14 6.04 2.58
C ASN A 310 -7.40 4.87 3.24
N LEU A 311 -7.83 3.64 2.94
CA LEU A 311 -7.23 2.41 3.47
C LEU A 311 -5.72 2.32 3.12
N TYR A 312 -5.31 2.76 1.93
CA TYR A 312 -3.89 2.82 1.57
C TYR A 312 -3.09 3.71 2.52
N PHE A 313 -3.55 4.95 2.75
CA PHE A 313 -2.86 5.90 3.65
C PHE A 313 -2.81 5.37 5.08
N GLU A 314 -3.92 4.82 5.58
CA GLU A 314 -3.98 4.23 6.91
C GLU A 314 -3.05 3.01 7.05
N ALA A 315 -3.00 2.14 6.05
CA ALA A 315 -2.16 0.96 6.05
C ALA A 315 -0.67 1.33 5.98
N MET A 316 -0.28 2.27 5.11
CA MET A 316 1.10 2.74 5.01
C MET A 316 1.54 3.40 6.32
N HIS A 317 0.73 4.28 6.87
CA HIS A 317 0.99 4.92 8.16
C HIS A 317 1.13 3.90 9.29
N SER A 318 0.21 2.92 9.37
CA SER A 318 0.29 1.83 10.34
C SER A 318 1.55 0.98 10.17
N ALA A 319 1.93 0.66 8.93
CA ALA A 319 3.15 -0.10 8.61
C ALA A 319 4.43 0.63 9.06
N MET A 320 4.46 1.96 8.93
CA MET A 320 5.56 2.79 9.39
C MET A 320 5.63 2.86 10.92
N LEU A 321 4.51 3.16 11.59
CA LEU A 321 4.49 3.28 13.05
C LEU A 321 4.94 2.01 13.75
N VAL A 322 4.57 0.84 13.23
CA VAL A 322 5.01 -0.45 13.78
C VAL A 322 6.54 -0.59 13.77
N GLN A 323 7.23 -0.08 12.75
CA GLN A 323 8.70 -0.07 12.71
C GLN A 323 9.29 0.94 13.68
N LEU A 324 8.70 2.13 13.78
CA LEU A 324 9.21 3.22 14.61
C LEU A 324 9.03 2.97 16.11
N GLU A 325 7.85 2.51 16.50
CA GLU A 325 7.47 2.35 17.91
C GLU A 325 7.97 1.03 18.51
N GLU A 326 8.33 0.05 17.65
CA GLU A 326 8.67 -1.31 18.04
C GLU A 326 7.76 -1.85 19.18
N PRO A 327 6.43 -1.94 18.99
CA PRO A 327 5.48 -2.20 20.09
C PRO A 327 5.68 -3.54 20.81
N TRP A 328 6.47 -4.45 20.22
CA TRP A 328 6.89 -5.70 20.84
C TRP A 328 8.00 -5.53 21.90
N HIS A 329 8.78 -4.45 21.89
CA HIS A 329 10.03 -4.31 22.67
C HIS A 329 9.82 -4.57 24.18
N GLY A 330 8.72 -4.08 24.76
CA GLY A 330 8.37 -4.29 26.17
C GLY A 330 7.72 -5.64 26.50
N GLN A 331 7.40 -6.46 25.50
CA GLN A 331 6.66 -7.72 25.65
C GLN A 331 7.55 -8.97 25.48
N LEU A 332 8.81 -8.78 25.04
CA LEU A 332 9.72 -9.89 24.77
C LEU A 332 10.41 -10.37 26.05
N GLN A 333 10.52 -11.69 26.19
CA GLN A 333 11.33 -12.31 27.22
C GLN A 333 12.81 -12.03 26.98
N SER A 334 13.61 -11.90 28.03
CA SER A 334 15.08 -11.80 27.88
C SER A 334 15.69 -13.12 27.37
N GLY A 335 16.81 -13.03 26.65
CA GLY A 335 17.59 -14.18 26.19
C GLY A 335 17.43 -14.51 24.70
N ALA A 336 17.87 -15.72 24.30
CA ALA A 336 17.95 -16.12 22.90
C ALA A 336 16.57 -16.13 22.21
N GLN A 337 15.55 -16.67 22.87
CA GLN A 337 14.19 -16.71 22.34
C GLN A 337 13.59 -15.30 22.14
N GLY A 338 13.87 -14.38 23.06
CA GLY A 338 13.49 -12.98 22.90
C GLY A 338 14.12 -12.33 21.68
N ARG A 339 15.42 -12.58 21.48
CA ARG A 339 16.17 -12.07 20.32
C ARG A 339 15.61 -12.62 19.01
N GLU A 340 15.34 -13.93 18.93
CA GLU A 340 14.74 -14.56 17.75
C GLU A 340 13.38 -13.93 17.39
N VAL A 341 12.53 -13.69 18.39
CA VAL A 341 11.23 -13.05 18.20
C VAL A 341 11.39 -11.58 17.80
N SER A 342 12.38 -10.87 18.35
CA SER A 342 12.69 -9.50 17.94
C SER A 342 13.11 -9.43 16.48
N ILE A 343 13.96 -10.36 16.01
CA ILE A 343 14.37 -10.46 14.60
C ILE A 343 13.15 -10.67 13.71
N MET A 344 12.27 -11.61 14.07
CA MET A 344 11.02 -11.84 13.34
C MET A 344 10.19 -10.55 13.19
N PHE A 345 9.94 -9.84 14.30
CA PHE A 345 9.13 -8.62 14.26
C PHE A 345 9.80 -7.49 13.48
N LYS A 346 11.11 -7.29 13.66
CA LYS A 346 11.86 -6.26 12.92
C LYS A 346 11.83 -6.48 11.41
N VAL A 347 12.08 -7.72 10.97
CA VAL A 347 12.00 -8.08 9.55
C VAL A 347 10.57 -7.91 9.04
N TRP A 348 9.58 -8.47 9.74
CA TRP A 348 8.19 -8.36 9.35
C TRP A 348 7.72 -6.91 9.24
N ALA A 349 8.03 -6.07 10.24
CA ALA A 349 7.69 -4.66 10.25
C ALA A 349 8.31 -3.91 9.06
N ALA A 350 9.59 -4.17 8.75
CA ALA A 350 10.26 -3.62 7.57
C ALA A 350 9.64 -4.07 6.24
N GLY A 351 9.04 -5.27 6.21
CA GLY A 351 8.34 -5.79 5.04
C GLY A 351 6.96 -5.18 4.79
N LEU A 352 6.33 -4.55 5.79
CA LEU A 352 4.96 -4.05 5.66
C LEU A 352 4.81 -2.95 4.61
N PRO A 353 5.65 -1.90 4.55
CA PRO A 353 5.56 -0.90 3.49
C PRO A 353 5.76 -1.48 2.08
N ILE A 354 6.65 -2.48 1.94
CA ILE A 354 6.85 -3.18 0.66
C ILE A 354 5.54 -3.82 0.21
N PHE A 355 4.86 -4.53 1.11
CA PHE A 355 3.56 -5.14 0.81
C PHE A 355 2.50 -4.08 0.45
N VAL A 356 2.40 -2.98 1.22
CA VAL A 356 1.40 -1.92 0.95
C VAL A 356 1.62 -1.33 -0.44
N SER A 357 2.87 -0.99 -0.78
CA SER A 357 3.21 -0.48 -2.11
C SER A 357 2.92 -1.50 -3.21
N ALA A 358 3.27 -2.77 -3.01
CA ALA A 358 2.98 -3.82 -3.97
C ALA A 358 1.48 -4.07 -4.18
N ALA A 359 0.70 -4.10 -3.09
CA ALA A 359 -0.74 -4.25 -3.16
C ALA A 359 -1.38 -3.12 -3.97
N LEU A 360 -0.89 -1.88 -3.83
CA LEU A 360 -1.30 -0.75 -4.66
C LEU A 360 -1.00 -0.99 -6.14
N ARG A 361 0.20 -1.49 -6.49
CA ARG A 361 0.55 -1.83 -7.89
C ARG A 361 -0.33 -2.94 -8.47
N HIS A 362 -0.75 -3.88 -7.64
CA HIS A 362 -1.57 -5.03 -8.04
C HIS A 362 -3.05 -4.68 -8.26
N LEU A 363 -3.49 -3.50 -7.83
CA LEU A 363 -4.82 -3.01 -8.18
C LEU A 363 -4.86 -2.80 -9.69
N LYS A 364 -5.82 -3.46 -10.37
CA LYS A 364 -6.09 -3.27 -11.79
C LYS A 364 -6.66 -1.87 -12.02
N LEU A 365 -5.80 -0.87 -12.00
CA LEU A 365 -6.18 0.48 -12.37
C LEU A 365 -6.48 0.47 -13.89
N PRO A 366 -7.50 1.21 -14.37
CA PRO A 366 -7.98 1.15 -15.77
C PRO A 366 -6.96 1.51 -16.86
N GLN A 367 -5.74 1.86 -16.48
CA GLN A 367 -4.65 2.16 -17.39
C GLN A 367 -3.51 1.24 -16.99
N GLY A 368 -2.87 0.60 -17.98
CA GLY A 368 -1.72 -0.29 -17.80
C GLY A 368 -0.47 0.44 -17.29
N SER A 369 -0.62 1.29 -16.25
CA SER A 369 0.47 1.87 -15.49
C SER A 369 1.23 0.69 -14.90
N ASN A 370 2.31 0.34 -15.57
CA ASN A 370 3.31 -0.57 -15.06
C ASN A 370 3.98 0.18 -13.90
N THR A 371 3.26 0.26 -12.77
CA THR A 371 3.73 0.94 -11.56
C THR A 371 5.08 0.33 -11.26
N MET A 372 6.10 1.17 -11.20
CA MET A 372 7.46 0.70 -11.31
C MET A 372 7.79 -0.33 -10.22
N ARG A 373 8.44 -1.43 -10.61
CA ARG A 373 9.13 -2.28 -9.65
C ARG A 373 10.30 -1.48 -9.09
N TYR A 374 10.48 -1.59 -7.78
CA TYR A 374 11.47 -0.83 -7.04
C TYR A 374 12.88 -1.26 -7.44
N TYR A 375 13.77 -0.29 -7.58
CA TYR A 375 15.18 -0.52 -7.29
C TYR A 375 15.35 -0.66 -5.77
N HIS A 376 16.21 -1.58 -5.33
CA HIS A 376 16.48 -1.83 -3.91
C HIS A 376 16.76 -0.54 -3.12
N GLY A 377 15.79 -0.11 -2.30
CA GLY A 377 15.89 1.05 -1.42
C GLY A 377 16.47 0.72 -0.03
N PRO A 378 16.60 1.73 0.85
CA PRO A 378 17.08 1.56 2.22
C PRO A 378 16.28 0.53 3.06
N ILE A 379 14.97 0.32 2.80
CA ILE A 379 14.21 -0.77 3.45
C ILE A 379 14.86 -2.14 3.22
N PHE A 380 15.28 -2.42 1.98
CA PHE A 380 15.92 -3.69 1.61
C PHE A 380 17.27 -3.86 2.30
N GLY A 381 18.02 -2.76 2.42
CA GLY A 381 19.26 -2.69 3.21
C GLY A 381 19.01 -3.02 4.69
N ARG A 382 17.94 -2.49 5.28
CA ARG A 382 17.56 -2.80 6.68
C ARG A 382 17.18 -4.26 6.86
N ILE A 383 16.33 -4.81 6.00
CA ILE A 383 15.95 -6.24 6.06
C ILE A 383 17.21 -7.12 6.01
N LYS A 384 18.12 -6.80 5.08
CA LYS A 384 19.41 -7.50 4.98
C LYS A 384 20.24 -7.35 6.26
N ALA A 385 20.42 -6.13 6.77
CA ALA A 385 21.19 -5.88 7.98
C ALA A 385 20.62 -6.64 9.20
N ILE A 386 19.30 -6.70 9.35
CA ILE A 386 18.65 -7.45 10.45
C ILE A 386 18.88 -8.96 10.30
N LEU A 387 18.80 -9.50 9.07
CA LEU A 387 18.97 -10.93 8.81
C LEU A 387 20.44 -11.40 8.85
N ASP A 388 21.36 -10.51 8.49
CA ASP A 388 22.81 -10.74 8.45
C ASP A 388 23.53 -10.34 9.76
N ASP A 389 22.81 -9.77 10.74
CA ASP A 389 23.36 -9.40 12.05
C ASP A 389 24.02 -10.60 12.78
N ASN A 390 24.80 -10.32 13.83
CA ASN A 390 25.64 -11.26 14.57
C ASN A 390 24.96 -12.62 14.84
N GLY A 391 25.33 -13.62 14.03
CA GLY A 391 24.82 -14.99 14.06
C GLY A 391 24.16 -15.45 12.75
N GLY A 392 23.85 -14.51 11.84
CA GLY A 392 23.21 -14.78 10.54
C GLY A 392 22.00 -15.70 10.68
N HIS A 393 21.88 -16.67 9.77
CA HIS A 393 20.78 -17.64 9.79
C HIS A 393 20.73 -18.56 11.02
N HIS A 394 21.76 -18.57 11.87
CA HIS A 394 21.73 -19.30 13.14
C HIS A 394 20.91 -18.55 14.21
N ALA A 395 20.85 -17.22 14.13
CA ALA A 395 20.09 -16.35 15.04
C ALA A 395 18.62 -16.16 14.63
N TRP A 396 18.23 -16.67 13.45
CA TRP A 396 16.83 -16.59 12.99
C TRP A 396 15.89 -17.41 13.89
N PRO A 397 14.63 -16.96 14.03
CA PRO A 397 13.61 -17.72 14.76
C PRO A 397 13.40 -19.11 14.19
N ARG A 398 12.97 -20.05 15.05
CA ARG A 398 12.66 -21.42 14.65
C ARG A 398 11.15 -21.69 14.55
N GLY A 399 10.79 -22.72 13.79
CA GLY A 399 9.41 -23.15 13.61
C GLY A 399 8.53 -22.07 13.01
N LYS A 400 7.28 -21.97 13.48
CA LYS A 400 6.28 -21.05 12.92
C LYS A 400 6.66 -19.56 12.96
N ASN A 401 7.55 -19.17 13.87
CA ASN A 401 8.02 -17.78 13.98
C ASN A 401 8.94 -17.38 12.82
N LEU A 402 9.37 -18.33 11.98
CA LEU A 402 10.12 -18.05 10.76
C LEU A 402 9.20 -17.75 9.56
N GLU A 403 7.91 -18.08 9.64
CA GLU A 403 6.94 -17.85 8.57
C GLU A 403 6.77 -16.35 8.21
N PRO A 404 6.73 -15.39 9.16
CA PRO A 404 6.67 -13.95 8.83
C PRO A 404 7.90 -13.44 8.06
N ILE A 405 9.08 -14.03 8.32
CA ILE A 405 10.30 -13.72 7.57
C ILE A 405 10.17 -14.22 6.13
N LEU A 406 9.63 -15.43 5.93
CA LEU A 406 9.38 -15.96 4.59
C LEU A 406 8.43 -15.06 3.80
N ALA A 407 7.31 -14.65 4.41
CA ALA A 407 6.34 -13.76 3.78
C ALA A 407 6.98 -12.41 3.40
N THR A 408 7.80 -11.85 4.29
CA THR A 408 8.52 -10.59 4.03
C THR A 408 9.48 -10.70 2.85
N LEU A 409 10.29 -11.76 2.81
CA LEU A 409 11.19 -12.00 1.69
C LEU A 409 10.42 -12.21 0.38
N PHE A 410 9.26 -12.87 0.43
CA PHE A 410 8.39 -13.02 -0.73
C PHE A 410 7.87 -11.66 -1.25
N TYR A 411 7.43 -10.76 -0.36
CA TYR A 411 7.03 -9.39 -0.73
C TYR A 411 8.18 -8.62 -1.36
N ALA A 412 9.37 -8.71 -0.75
CA ALA A 412 10.56 -8.04 -1.26
C ALA A 412 10.98 -8.61 -2.63
N LEU A 413 10.88 -9.92 -2.85
CA LEU A 413 11.26 -10.54 -4.12
C LEU A 413 10.39 -10.07 -5.30
N GLU A 414 9.09 -9.89 -5.08
CA GLU A 414 8.17 -9.38 -6.11
C GLU A 414 8.42 -7.90 -6.41
N ALA A 415 8.80 -7.13 -5.40
CA ALA A 415 9.07 -5.71 -5.55
C ALA A 415 10.30 -5.40 -6.43
N LEU A 416 11.17 -6.38 -6.69
CA LEU A 416 12.41 -6.23 -7.44
C LEU A 416 12.24 -6.52 -8.93
N THR A 417 13.08 -5.89 -9.74
CA THR A 417 13.31 -6.29 -11.13
C THR A 417 14.12 -7.60 -11.20
N TRP A 418 14.18 -8.21 -12.38
CA TRP A 418 14.87 -9.48 -12.60
C TRP A 418 16.39 -9.36 -12.52
N ASP A 419 16.91 -8.20 -12.89
CA ASP A 419 18.32 -7.81 -12.93
C ASP A 419 18.82 -7.23 -11.60
N ASP A 420 17.94 -6.97 -10.62
CA ASP A 420 18.36 -6.40 -9.34
C ASP A 420 19.24 -7.42 -8.56
N PRO A 421 20.46 -7.04 -8.14
CA PRO A 421 21.37 -7.93 -7.43
C PRO A 421 20.82 -8.42 -6.09
N TRP A 422 19.92 -7.65 -5.45
CA TRP A 422 19.26 -8.04 -4.21
C TRP A 422 18.31 -9.23 -4.42
N ARG A 423 17.82 -9.46 -5.64
CA ARG A 423 17.00 -10.63 -5.99
C ARG A 423 17.72 -11.94 -5.66
N THR A 424 19.01 -12.04 -6.01
CA THR A 424 19.83 -13.23 -5.72
C THR A 424 19.97 -13.46 -4.21
N TYR A 425 20.21 -12.39 -3.45
CA TYR A 425 20.26 -12.44 -1.99
C TYR A 425 18.92 -12.95 -1.42
N CYS A 426 17.80 -12.39 -1.89
CA CYS A 426 16.47 -12.75 -1.43
C CYS A 426 16.14 -14.22 -1.70
N LEU A 427 16.40 -14.71 -2.93
CA LEU A 427 16.20 -16.12 -3.28
C LEU A 427 17.03 -17.06 -2.39
N HIS A 428 18.28 -16.71 -2.12
CA HIS A 428 19.15 -17.49 -1.23
C HIS A 428 18.65 -17.49 0.22
N ALA A 429 18.21 -16.33 0.74
CA ALA A 429 17.60 -16.24 2.06
C ALA A 429 16.31 -17.06 2.16
N MET A 430 15.43 -16.97 1.15
CA MET A 430 14.20 -17.76 1.07
C MET A 430 14.48 -19.26 1.02
N ARG A 431 15.46 -19.71 0.23
CA ARG A 431 15.90 -21.10 0.19
C ARG A 431 16.31 -21.60 1.58
N LYS A 432 17.08 -20.81 2.33
CA LYS A 432 17.46 -21.14 3.71
C LYS A 432 16.24 -21.23 4.63
N VAL A 433 15.33 -20.26 4.55
CA VAL A 433 14.09 -20.27 5.34
C VAL A 433 13.25 -21.50 5.05
N SER A 434 13.03 -21.82 3.76
CA SER A 434 12.29 -23.01 3.32
C SER A 434 12.92 -24.30 3.83
N ASN A 435 14.25 -24.40 3.81
CA ASN A 435 14.97 -25.56 4.36
C ASN A 435 14.79 -25.69 5.88
N ILE A 436 14.86 -24.59 6.63
CA ILE A 436 14.65 -24.60 8.10
C ILE A 436 13.20 -24.96 8.44
N LEU A 437 12.24 -24.46 7.67
CA LEU A 437 10.82 -24.80 7.80
C LEU A 437 10.47 -26.21 7.29
N LYS A 438 11.42 -26.88 6.61
CA LYS A 438 11.24 -28.21 6.00
C LYS A 438 10.10 -28.26 4.98
N LEU A 439 9.92 -27.18 4.21
CA LEU A 439 8.95 -27.13 3.12
C LEU A 439 9.45 -28.00 1.97
N LYS A 440 8.65 -28.98 1.52
CA LYS A 440 9.12 -29.98 0.54
C LYS A 440 8.66 -29.71 -0.87
N ASN A 441 7.54 -29.02 -1.03
CA ASN A 441 6.88 -28.79 -2.30
C ASN A 441 6.21 -27.41 -2.33
N THR A 442 5.70 -27.06 -3.50
CA THR A 442 5.02 -25.78 -3.72
C THR A 442 3.77 -25.63 -2.85
N GLU A 443 3.08 -26.72 -2.54
CA GLU A 443 1.86 -26.72 -1.72
C GLU A 443 2.15 -26.34 -0.27
N ASP A 444 3.24 -26.86 0.31
CA ASP A 444 3.71 -26.50 1.66
C ASP A 444 4.08 -25.01 1.70
N PHE A 445 4.80 -24.54 0.67
CA PHE A 445 5.20 -23.14 0.54
C PHE A 445 4.00 -22.20 0.41
N LYS A 446 3.07 -22.53 -0.50
CA LYS A 446 1.79 -21.83 -0.67
C LYS A 446 1.01 -21.79 0.63
N LYS A 447 0.89 -22.93 1.32
CA LYS A 447 0.15 -23.04 2.58
C LYS A 447 0.71 -22.11 3.65
N VAL A 448 2.02 -21.90 3.72
CA VAL A 448 2.62 -20.93 4.64
C VAL A 448 2.25 -19.50 4.23
N LEU A 449 2.41 -19.15 2.95
CA LEU A 449 2.12 -17.81 2.45
C LEU A 449 0.63 -17.43 2.54
N ASP A 450 -0.28 -18.39 2.40
CA ASP A 450 -1.73 -18.20 2.54
C ASP A 450 -2.16 -17.74 3.95
N PHE A 451 -1.28 -17.84 4.96
CA PHE A 451 -1.53 -17.24 6.28
C PHE A 451 -1.29 -15.73 6.32
N PHE A 452 -0.65 -15.13 5.32
CA PHE A 452 -0.25 -13.73 5.32
C PHE A 452 -1.02 -12.93 4.26
N PRO A 453 -1.04 -11.59 4.36
CA PRO A 453 -1.63 -10.74 3.33
C PRO A 453 -1.09 -11.08 1.94
N THR A 454 -1.98 -11.19 0.96
CA THR A 454 -1.67 -11.64 -0.41
C THR A 454 -2.63 -10.99 -1.40
N THR A 455 -2.24 -10.96 -2.68
CA THR A 455 -3.02 -10.46 -3.81
C THR A 455 -3.15 -11.57 -4.86
N ALA A 456 -3.98 -11.38 -5.88
CA ALA A 456 -4.05 -12.34 -7.00
C ALA A 456 -2.68 -12.51 -7.68
N THR A 457 -1.98 -11.42 -7.97
CA THR A 457 -0.62 -11.44 -8.55
C THR A 457 0.36 -12.20 -7.67
N TYR A 458 0.29 -12.04 -6.35
CA TYR A 458 1.13 -12.82 -5.45
C TYR A 458 0.85 -14.31 -5.55
N GLN A 459 -0.43 -14.72 -5.65
CA GLN A 459 -0.78 -16.13 -5.79
C GLN A 459 -0.23 -16.73 -7.10
N ASP A 460 -0.23 -15.97 -8.19
CA ASP A 460 0.32 -16.40 -9.47
C ASP A 460 1.86 -16.60 -9.38
N LEU A 461 2.55 -15.73 -8.64
CA LEU A 461 4.02 -15.78 -8.47
C LEU A 461 4.52 -16.94 -7.58
N ILE A 462 3.67 -17.58 -6.78
CA ILE A 462 4.10 -18.61 -5.81
C ILE A 462 4.83 -19.76 -6.49
N TYR A 463 4.32 -20.23 -7.63
CA TYR A 463 4.90 -21.36 -8.37
C TYR A 463 6.27 -21.01 -8.96
N ASP A 464 6.37 -19.84 -9.59
CA ASP A 464 7.60 -19.36 -10.22
C ASP A 464 8.70 -19.10 -9.20
N VAL A 465 8.35 -18.53 -8.04
CA VAL A 465 9.29 -18.30 -6.95
C VAL A 465 9.73 -19.62 -6.34
N TRP A 466 8.81 -20.58 -6.14
CA TRP A 466 9.18 -21.91 -5.65
C TRP A 466 10.16 -22.62 -6.59
N ALA A 467 9.93 -22.55 -7.90
CA ALA A 467 10.82 -23.10 -8.92
C ALA A 467 12.23 -22.46 -8.82
N GLN A 468 12.32 -21.13 -8.68
CA GLN A 468 13.60 -20.42 -8.54
C GLN A 468 14.36 -20.76 -7.25
N ILE A 469 13.67 -20.94 -6.13
CA ILE A 469 14.35 -21.31 -4.88
C ILE A 469 14.80 -22.77 -4.88
N THR A 470 14.15 -23.66 -5.65
CA THR A 470 14.51 -25.08 -5.72
C THR A 470 15.49 -25.42 -6.84
N SER A 471 15.59 -24.60 -7.88
CA SER A 471 16.58 -24.79 -8.95
C SER A 471 18.00 -24.61 -8.40
N SER A 472 18.82 -25.66 -8.52
CA SER A 472 20.23 -25.67 -8.08
C SER A 472 21.09 -24.70 -8.87
N SER A 473 20.67 -24.33 -10.08
CA SER A 473 21.26 -23.25 -10.87
C SER A 473 20.59 -21.93 -10.49
N VAL A 474 21.39 -20.93 -10.12
CA VAL A 474 20.97 -19.53 -10.27
C VAL A 474 20.69 -19.36 -11.77
N PRO A 475 19.50 -18.90 -12.19
CA PRO A 475 19.28 -18.61 -13.59
C PRO A 475 20.31 -17.56 -14.00
N SER A 476 21.28 -17.95 -14.82
CA SER A 476 22.10 -16.99 -15.54
C SER A 476 21.13 -16.09 -16.30
N THR A 477 21.19 -14.79 -16.04
CA THR A 477 20.21 -13.74 -16.38
C THR A 477 19.91 -13.53 -17.88
N LEU A 478 20.27 -14.47 -18.75
CA LEU A 478 20.27 -14.30 -20.21
C LEU A 478 19.30 -15.18 -21.00
N SER A 479 18.62 -16.16 -20.39
CA SER A 479 17.90 -17.16 -21.22
C SER A 479 16.38 -17.00 -21.34
N CYS A 480 15.73 -16.10 -20.60
CA CYS A 480 14.26 -16.04 -20.58
C CYS A 480 13.65 -14.89 -21.40
N VAL A 481 14.42 -13.88 -21.83
CA VAL A 481 13.88 -12.71 -22.56
C VAL A 481 13.82 -12.93 -24.09
N LEU A 482 14.42 -14.02 -24.60
CA LEU A 482 14.45 -14.29 -26.05
C LEU A 482 13.38 -15.27 -26.55
N GLN A 483 12.41 -15.69 -25.73
CA GLN A 483 11.35 -16.61 -26.18
C GLN A 483 9.98 -15.97 -26.41
N ASP A 484 9.77 -14.71 -26.04
CA ASP A 484 8.50 -14.00 -26.31
C ASP A 484 8.63 -12.96 -27.45
N SER A 485 9.60 -13.16 -28.35
CA SER A 485 9.83 -12.29 -29.54
C SER A 485 9.93 -13.09 -30.83
N SER A 486 9.04 -14.06 -31.02
CA SER A 486 8.92 -14.81 -32.29
C SER A 486 7.46 -15.11 -32.60
#